data_AF-A0A1Q3XAM1-F1
#
_entry.id   AF-A0A1Q3XAM1-F1
#
_cell.length_a   1.000
_cell.length_b   1.000
_cell.length_c   1.000
_cell.angle_alpha   90.00
_cell.angle_beta   90.00
_cell.angle_gamma   90.00
#
_symmetry.space_group_name_H-M   'P 1'
#
loop_
_entity.id
_entity.type
_entity.pdbx_description
1 polymer ?
#
loop_
_entity_poly.entity_id
_entity_poly.type
_entity_poly.pdbx_seq_one_letter_code
_entity_poly.pdbx_strand_id
1 'polypeptide(L)'
;MKGTFSIDELQFSQDDSIAEQLRSRKVFETLKKRAEKGLSLTEHEKNFFCEGVEISHIQSDGRWEDYPCCDNPRFKFTYLIYFNDITGGGKYYSIKGTQEYRVPPEESRIAIAYLEEKAKEWDVIVQKTNHTEKLLQESCTEARSDLKALDKLPQFVNDQFSKGSFRYKYKRWGILLRARYIYLKALEIFEALTPDDLTLKLNNEKIEIDEYSIIHVTSRHFAGITQQTEADKSYHVHTFLPWQLGPQLKPIFEQIDKTGLFKDQSLDKIAIQFKGTDYLIWTKEREKFEKGKGKSIARRLETFYPVEDAVELKKLKSDSTLYKLNDETSFYYTPTNSN
;
A
#
# COMPACT_ATOMS: atom_id res chain seq x y z
N MET A 1 5.04 16.06 -4.76
CA MET A 1 5.47 17.33 -4.13
C MET A 1 6.83 17.05 -3.51
N LYS A 2 7.86 17.89 -3.69
CA LYS A 2 9.18 17.62 -3.10
C LYS A 2 9.16 18.06 -1.63
N GLY A 3 9.52 17.16 -0.72
CA GLY A 3 9.64 17.46 0.71
C GLY A 3 10.77 18.47 0.99
N THR A 4 10.71 19.10 2.16
CA THR A 4 11.79 19.94 2.69
C THR A 4 12.97 19.10 3.15
N PHE A 5 12.70 17.90 3.64
CA PHE A 5 13.70 16.94 4.10
C PHE A 5 13.71 15.71 3.19
N SER A 6 14.88 15.07 3.10
CA SER A 6 14.97 13.72 2.52
C SER A 6 14.30 12.68 3.41
N ILE A 7 13.93 11.53 2.85
CA ILE A 7 13.31 10.44 3.62
C ILE A 7 14.23 9.95 4.74
N ASP A 8 15.53 9.87 4.49
CA ASP A 8 16.51 9.43 5.49
C ASP A 8 16.59 10.40 6.68
N GLU A 9 16.39 11.70 6.45
CA GLU A 9 16.30 12.70 7.52
C GLU A 9 15.01 12.62 8.34
N LEU A 10 13.98 11.93 7.83
CA LEU A 10 12.66 11.79 8.47
C LEU A 10 12.51 10.47 9.22
N GLN A 11 13.62 9.82 9.57
CA GLN A 11 13.64 8.64 10.43
C GLN A 11 14.18 9.02 11.80
N PHE A 12 13.52 8.57 12.88
CA PHE A 12 14.12 8.58 14.21
C PHE A 12 15.15 7.45 14.29
N SER A 13 16.38 7.79 14.64
CA SER A 13 17.39 6.76 14.94
C SER A 13 17.07 6.08 16.27
N GLN A 14 17.50 4.82 16.42
CA GLN A 14 17.55 4.15 17.72
C GLN A 14 18.75 4.59 18.56
N ASP A 15 19.61 5.45 18.00
CA ASP A 15 20.73 6.07 18.71
C ASP A 15 20.24 7.24 19.57
N ASP A 16 20.34 7.11 20.89
CA ASP A 16 19.97 8.16 21.85
C ASP A 16 21.04 9.27 21.99
N SER A 17 22.01 9.36 21.07
CA SER A 17 23.07 10.36 21.13
C SER A 17 22.52 11.79 21.10
N ILE A 18 23.25 12.70 21.76
CA ILE A 18 22.92 14.14 21.76
C ILE A 18 22.85 14.69 20.32
N ALA A 19 23.69 14.17 19.42
CA ALA A 19 23.69 14.57 18.01
C ALA A 19 22.36 14.24 17.34
N GLU A 20 21.82 13.04 17.57
CA GLU A 20 20.52 12.62 17.05
C GLU A 20 19.38 13.44 17.64
N GLN A 21 19.39 13.69 18.95
CA GLN A 21 18.37 14.52 19.61
C GLN A 21 18.36 15.95 19.05
N LEU A 22 19.54 16.54 18.81
CA LEU A 22 19.66 17.87 18.21
C LEU A 22 19.18 17.87 16.75
N ARG A 23 19.50 16.83 15.99
CA ARG A 23 19.08 16.68 14.59
C ARG A 23 17.56 16.56 14.50
N SER A 24 16.97 15.59 15.19
CA SER A 24 15.53 15.34 15.18
C SER A 24 14.75 16.55 15.69
N ARG A 25 15.24 17.23 16.74
CA ARG A 25 14.61 18.48 17.22
C ARG A 25 14.63 19.59 16.18
N LYS A 26 15.74 19.76 15.45
CA LYS A 26 15.84 20.77 14.39
C LYS A 26 14.85 20.50 13.25
N VAL A 27 14.71 19.25 12.83
CA VAL A 27 13.72 18.83 11.82
C VAL A 27 12.30 19.11 12.34
N PHE A 28 12.00 18.66 13.56
CA PHE A 28 10.70 18.85 14.21
C PHE A 28 10.30 20.33 14.28
N GLU A 29 11.17 21.21 14.79
CA GLU A 29 10.90 22.65 14.90
C GLU A 29 10.65 23.33 13.55
N THR A 30 11.34 22.85 12.51
CA THR A 30 11.14 23.36 11.15
C THR A 30 9.77 22.97 10.62
N LEU A 31 9.36 21.71 10.84
CA LEU A 31 8.05 21.21 10.43
C LEU A 31 6.92 21.83 11.25
N LYS A 32 7.11 22.02 12.55
CA LYS A 32 6.17 22.72 13.45
C LYS A 32 5.86 24.13 12.94
N LYS A 33 6.89 24.93 12.66
CA LYS A 33 6.72 26.29 12.09
C LYS A 33 6.00 26.29 10.75
N ARG A 34 6.18 25.25 9.93
CA ARG A 34 5.46 25.11 8.65
C ARG A 34 3.99 24.75 8.90
N ALA A 35 3.72 23.81 9.81
CA ALA A 35 2.37 23.40 10.20
C ALA A 35 1.57 24.58 10.78
N GLU A 36 2.16 25.36 11.69
CA GLU A 36 1.55 26.55 12.30
C GLU A 36 1.22 27.65 11.27
N LYS A 37 1.98 27.70 10.17
CA LYS A 37 1.73 28.61 9.04
C LYS A 37 0.73 28.05 8.01
N GLY A 38 0.20 26.85 8.23
CA GLY A 38 -0.67 26.17 7.27
C GLY A 38 0.03 25.76 5.96
N LEU A 39 1.35 25.64 5.97
CA LEU A 39 2.10 25.19 4.80
C LEU A 39 1.94 23.68 4.62
N SER A 40 1.80 23.23 3.37
CA SER A 40 1.65 21.81 3.04
C SER A 40 2.90 21.02 3.44
N LEU A 41 2.69 19.90 4.13
CA LEU A 41 3.71 18.89 4.44
C LEU A 41 3.49 17.65 3.58
N THR A 42 4.56 16.92 3.24
CA THR A 42 4.46 15.58 2.64
C THR A 42 3.95 14.56 3.66
N GLU A 43 3.50 13.38 3.24
CA GLU A 43 3.04 12.36 4.19
C GLU A 43 4.16 11.87 5.12
N HIS A 44 5.40 11.73 4.63
CA HIS A 44 6.55 11.43 5.50
C HIS A 44 6.85 12.54 6.51
N GLU A 45 6.77 13.81 6.09
CA GLU A 45 6.95 14.95 6.98
C GLU A 45 5.87 14.99 8.06
N LYS A 46 4.61 14.71 7.70
CA LYS A 46 3.50 14.61 8.65
C LYS A 46 3.76 13.51 9.67
N ASN A 47 4.19 12.32 9.23
CA ASN A 47 4.50 11.21 10.12
C ASN A 47 5.56 11.59 11.14
N PHE A 48 6.71 12.07 10.67
CA PHE A 48 7.82 12.46 11.53
C PHE A 48 7.40 13.57 12.52
N PHE A 49 6.72 14.61 12.02
CA PHE A 49 6.28 15.72 12.86
C PHE A 49 5.31 15.25 13.95
N CYS A 50 4.28 14.49 13.60
CA CYS A 50 3.24 14.09 14.54
C CYS A 50 3.72 13.02 15.51
N GLU A 51 4.61 12.12 15.10
CA GLU A 51 5.33 11.24 16.03
C GLU A 51 6.16 12.06 17.03
N GLY A 52 6.86 13.09 16.54
CA GLY A 52 7.56 14.06 17.40
C GLY A 52 6.64 14.77 18.40
N VAL A 53 5.41 15.15 18.01
CA VAL A 53 4.40 15.73 18.91
C VAL A 53 3.98 14.73 19.98
N GLU A 54 3.79 13.46 19.61
CA GLU A 54 3.36 12.41 20.53
C GLU A 54 4.42 12.08 21.61
N ILE A 55 5.69 12.03 21.20
CA ILE A 55 6.80 11.66 22.11
C ILE A 55 7.40 12.85 22.86
N SER A 56 7.10 14.09 22.45
CA SER A 56 7.68 15.27 23.10
C SER A 56 7.20 15.43 24.54
N HIS A 57 8.15 15.67 25.45
CA HIS A 57 7.86 16.05 26.83
C HIS A 57 7.70 17.56 27.02
N ILE A 58 7.89 18.36 25.95
CA ILE A 58 7.80 19.81 26.01
C ILE A 58 6.34 20.22 25.82
N GLN A 59 5.71 20.77 26.87
CA GLN A 59 4.29 21.14 26.85
C GLN A 59 3.91 22.12 25.72
N SER A 60 4.83 23.00 25.30
CA SER A 60 4.59 23.94 24.20
C SER A 60 4.55 23.30 22.81
N ASP A 61 4.82 22.00 22.69
CA ASP A 61 4.72 21.27 21.43
C ASP A 61 3.31 20.77 21.11
N GLY A 62 2.36 20.95 22.03
CA GLY A 62 0.95 20.66 21.80
C GLY A 62 0.63 19.16 21.71
N ARG A 63 -0.50 18.87 21.08
CA ARG A 63 -1.05 17.53 20.82
C ARG A 63 -1.42 17.40 19.35
N TRP A 64 -1.69 16.18 18.89
CA TRP A 64 -2.13 15.94 17.52
C TRP A 64 -3.34 16.79 17.12
N GLU A 65 -4.30 16.97 18.02
CA GLU A 65 -5.50 17.78 17.81
C GLU A 65 -5.21 19.25 17.49
N ASP A 66 -4.05 19.77 17.93
CA ASP A 66 -3.66 21.16 17.71
C ASP A 66 -3.17 21.38 16.26
N TYR A 67 -2.90 20.30 15.52
CA TYR A 67 -2.31 20.35 14.19
C TYR A 67 -3.16 19.60 13.15
N PRO A 68 -3.87 20.30 12.24
CA PRO A 68 -4.67 19.66 11.20
C PRO A 68 -3.88 18.69 10.29
N CYS A 69 -2.56 18.92 10.12
CA CYS A 69 -1.70 18.01 9.37
C CYS A 69 -1.51 16.63 10.03
N CYS A 70 -1.82 16.50 11.33
CA CYS A 70 -1.74 15.25 12.08
C CYS A 70 -2.95 14.34 11.93
N ASP A 71 -4.01 14.75 11.21
CA ASP A 71 -5.17 13.86 10.99
C ASP A 71 -4.78 12.57 10.24
N ASN A 72 -3.86 12.64 9.27
CA ASN A 72 -3.41 11.45 8.52
C ASN A 72 -2.58 10.48 9.37
N PRO A 73 -1.51 10.91 10.08
CA PRO A 73 -0.80 10.07 11.04
C PRO A 73 -1.71 9.48 12.12
N ARG A 74 -2.55 10.31 12.75
CA ARG A 74 -3.54 9.86 13.76
C ARG A 74 -4.46 8.80 13.20
N PHE A 75 -5.00 9.02 12.00
CA PHE A 75 -5.85 8.06 11.32
C PHE A 75 -5.15 6.73 11.09
N LYS A 76 -3.93 6.73 10.56
CA LYS A 76 -3.18 5.48 10.30
C LYS A 76 -2.89 4.71 11.58
N PHE A 77 -2.41 5.39 12.62
CA PHE A 77 -2.14 4.78 13.91
C PHE A 77 -3.42 4.16 14.50
N THR A 78 -4.49 4.94 14.56
CA THR A 78 -5.79 4.48 15.08
C THR A 78 -6.32 3.31 14.26
N TYR A 79 -6.33 3.43 12.93
CA TYR A 79 -6.79 2.36 12.04
C TYR A 79 -6.02 1.05 12.28
N LEU A 80 -4.70 1.08 12.42
CA LEU A 80 -3.89 -0.13 12.66
C LEU A 80 -4.19 -0.84 13.99
N ILE A 81 -4.71 -0.13 15.00
CA ILE A 81 -5.15 -0.75 16.26
C ILE A 81 -6.50 -1.46 16.07
N TYR A 82 -7.42 -0.90 15.29
CA TYR A 82 -8.82 -1.33 15.23
C TYR A 82 -9.24 -2.02 13.92
N PHE A 83 -8.38 -2.12 12.89
CA PHE A 83 -8.80 -2.58 11.56
C PHE A 83 -9.41 -3.99 11.54
N ASN A 84 -8.99 -4.86 12.46
CA ASN A 84 -9.53 -6.22 12.60
C ASN A 84 -10.95 -6.24 13.16
N ASP A 85 -11.31 -5.23 13.95
CA ASP A 85 -12.64 -5.10 14.53
C ASP A 85 -12.98 -3.63 14.80
N ILE A 86 -13.74 -3.03 13.89
CA ILE A 86 -14.21 -1.65 14.03
C ILE A 86 -15.57 -1.54 14.75
N THR A 87 -16.06 -2.63 15.36
CA THR A 87 -17.34 -2.63 16.09
C THR A 87 -17.20 -2.09 17.53
N GLY A 88 -15.98 -2.06 18.06
CA GLY A 88 -15.71 -1.74 19.47
C GLY A 88 -15.93 -2.91 20.44
N GLY A 89 -16.31 -4.09 19.96
CA GLY A 89 -16.56 -5.28 20.78
C GLY A 89 -15.30 -6.09 21.12
N GLY A 90 -14.18 -5.82 20.44
CA GLY A 90 -12.95 -6.59 20.52
C GLY A 90 -12.07 -6.28 21.73
N LYS A 91 -10.96 -7.01 21.81
CA LYS A 91 -9.84 -6.67 22.68
C LYS A 91 -8.76 -6.03 21.82
N TYR A 92 -8.42 -4.79 22.15
CA TYR A 92 -7.43 -4.01 21.43
C TYR A 92 -6.19 -3.81 22.27
N TYR A 93 -5.05 -3.76 21.60
CA TYR A 93 -3.75 -3.51 22.20
C TYR A 93 -3.10 -2.36 21.45
N SER A 94 -2.43 -1.48 22.20
CA SER A 94 -1.70 -0.34 21.67
C SER A 94 -0.36 -0.24 22.38
N ILE A 95 0.53 0.57 21.86
CA ILE A 95 1.87 0.77 22.39
C ILE A 95 1.94 2.17 22.98
N LYS A 96 2.51 2.28 24.19
CA LYS A 96 2.84 3.56 24.82
C LYS A 96 4.30 3.54 25.23
N GLY A 97 5.13 4.31 24.53
CA GLY A 97 6.59 4.18 24.62
C GLY A 97 7.03 2.80 24.13
N THR A 98 7.60 1.99 25.02
CA THR A 98 8.05 0.62 24.71
C THR A 98 7.11 -0.46 25.25
N GLN A 99 6.01 -0.09 25.90
CA GLN A 99 5.11 -1.03 26.57
C GLN A 99 3.81 -1.19 25.80
N GLU A 100 3.46 -2.44 25.50
CA GLU A 100 2.14 -2.81 25.04
C GLU A 100 1.15 -2.74 26.21
N TYR A 101 -0.03 -2.16 25.97
CA TYR A 101 -1.11 -2.14 26.94
C TYR A 101 -2.44 -2.50 26.27
N ARG A 102 -3.35 -3.06 27.06
CA ARG A 102 -4.72 -3.30 26.62
C ARG A 102 -5.48 -1.98 26.64
N VAL A 103 -6.05 -1.61 25.49
CA VAL A 103 -6.80 -0.35 25.37
C VAL A 103 -8.07 -0.40 26.22
N PRO A 104 -8.30 0.58 27.12
CA PRO A 104 -9.52 0.66 27.91
C PRO A 104 -10.78 0.86 27.04
N PRO A 105 -11.97 0.40 27.49
CA PRO A 105 -13.21 0.54 26.72
C PRO A 105 -13.56 1.98 26.32
N GLU A 106 -13.28 2.95 27.19
CA GLU A 106 -13.60 4.36 26.91
C GLU A 106 -12.71 4.94 25.80
N GLU A 107 -11.42 4.62 25.82
CA GLU A 107 -10.49 5.02 24.75
C GLU A 107 -10.87 4.35 23.42
N SER A 108 -11.22 3.06 23.47
CA SER A 108 -11.72 2.34 22.29
C SER A 108 -12.99 2.99 21.72
N ARG A 109 -13.94 3.39 22.56
CA ARG A 109 -15.16 4.06 22.13
C ARG A 109 -14.88 5.37 21.40
N ILE A 110 -13.96 6.19 21.92
CA ILE A 110 -13.54 7.45 21.30
C ILE A 110 -12.85 7.19 19.95
N ALA A 111 -11.92 6.22 19.92
CA ALA A 111 -11.18 5.87 18.71
C ALA A 111 -12.08 5.31 17.61
N ILE A 112 -13.03 4.43 17.96
CA ILE A 112 -14.01 3.89 17.00
C ILE A 112 -14.90 5.02 16.47
N ALA A 113 -15.41 5.92 17.34
CA ALA A 113 -16.21 7.06 16.88
C ALA A 113 -15.45 7.96 15.90
N TYR A 114 -14.15 8.21 16.16
CA TYR A 114 -13.27 8.90 15.21
C TYR A 114 -13.15 8.15 13.88
N LEU A 115 -12.93 6.83 13.88
CA LEU A 115 -12.88 6.05 12.65
C LEU A 115 -14.21 6.05 11.89
N GLU A 116 -15.36 6.03 12.58
CA GLU A 116 -16.67 6.15 11.93
C GLU A 116 -16.83 7.50 11.21
N GLU A 117 -16.37 8.58 11.81
CA GLU A 117 -16.34 9.91 11.19
C GLU A 117 -15.45 9.89 9.95
N LYS A 118 -14.22 9.36 10.06
CA LYS A 118 -13.29 9.25 8.93
C LYS A 118 -13.83 8.38 7.80
N ALA A 119 -14.61 7.35 8.11
CA ALA A 119 -15.29 6.54 7.10
C ALA A 119 -16.36 7.36 6.36
N LYS A 120 -17.15 8.17 7.07
CA LYS A 120 -18.18 9.04 6.46
C LYS A 120 -17.56 10.11 5.56
N GLU A 121 -16.51 10.77 6.04
CA GLU A 121 -15.73 11.72 5.22
C GLU A 121 -15.23 11.05 3.94
N TRP A 122 -14.64 9.86 4.07
CA TRP A 122 -14.06 9.15 2.94
C TRP A 122 -15.11 8.61 1.97
N ASP A 123 -16.30 8.25 2.43
CA ASP A 123 -17.40 7.83 1.55
C ASP A 123 -17.73 8.94 0.55
N VAL A 124 -17.83 10.20 1.00
CA VAL A 124 -18.09 11.35 0.12
C VAL A 124 -17.01 11.46 -0.98
N ILE A 125 -15.74 11.25 -0.61
CA ILE A 125 -14.63 11.26 -1.55
C ILE A 125 -14.74 10.08 -2.53
N VAL A 126 -14.97 8.85 -2.03
CA VAL A 126 -15.07 7.63 -2.83
C VAL A 126 -16.24 7.65 -3.80
N GLN A 127 -17.35 8.31 -3.48
CA GLN A 127 -18.48 8.44 -4.41
C GLN A 127 -18.17 9.37 -5.60
N LYS A 128 -17.19 10.27 -5.51
CA LYS A 128 -16.80 11.11 -6.65
C LYS A 128 -16.05 10.30 -7.70
N THR A 129 -16.50 10.31 -8.95
CA THR A 129 -15.96 9.42 -10.01
C THR A 129 -14.82 10.02 -10.83
N ASN A 130 -14.54 11.31 -10.68
CA ASN A 130 -13.62 12.10 -11.51
C ASN A 130 -12.62 12.90 -10.67
N HIS A 131 -11.74 12.22 -9.95
CA HIS A 131 -10.62 12.85 -9.26
C HIS A 131 -9.54 13.26 -10.27
N THR A 132 -8.99 14.46 -10.08
CA THR A 132 -7.86 14.96 -10.88
C THR A 132 -6.55 14.28 -10.50
N GLU A 133 -6.41 13.90 -9.24
CA GLU A 133 -5.28 13.14 -8.73
C GLU A 133 -5.46 11.66 -9.07
N LYS A 134 -4.51 11.11 -9.84
CA LYS A 134 -4.57 9.72 -10.31
C LYS A 134 -4.56 8.72 -9.17
N LEU A 135 -3.69 8.90 -8.18
CA LEU A 135 -3.58 7.97 -7.06
C LEU A 135 -4.89 7.86 -6.27
N LEU A 136 -5.52 9.01 -5.99
CA LEU A 136 -6.83 9.05 -5.37
C LEU A 136 -7.90 8.42 -6.26
N GLN A 137 -7.88 8.68 -7.57
CA GLN A 137 -8.82 8.09 -8.53
C GLN A 137 -8.76 6.56 -8.50
N GLU A 138 -7.56 5.97 -8.51
CA GLU A 138 -7.38 4.53 -8.48
C GLU A 138 -7.85 3.94 -7.13
N SER A 139 -7.48 4.55 -6.00
CA SER A 139 -7.95 4.11 -4.67
C SER A 139 -9.48 4.13 -4.55
N CYS A 140 -10.13 5.22 -4.98
CA CYS A 140 -11.58 5.33 -4.98
C CYS A 140 -12.25 4.33 -5.94
N THR A 141 -11.62 4.04 -7.09
CA THR A 141 -12.13 3.05 -8.04
C THR A 141 -12.16 1.66 -7.43
N GLU A 142 -11.09 1.28 -6.74
CA GLU A 142 -11.00 -0.02 -6.09
C GLU A 142 -11.96 -0.15 -4.91
N ALA A 143 -12.07 0.91 -4.08
CA ALA A 143 -13.04 0.97 -3.00
C ALA A 143 -14.49 0.81 -3.51
N ARG A 144 -14.85 1.49 -4.62
CA ARG A 144 -16.18 1.33 -5.24
C ARG A 144 -16.41 -0.09 -5.75
N SER A 145 -15.38 -0.74 -6.29
CA SER A 145 -15.46 -2.13 -6.71
C SER A 145 -15.78 -3.05 -5.53
N ASP A 146 -15.08 -2.87 -4.41
CA ASP A 146 -15.29 -3.63 -3.18
C ASP A 146 -16.67 -3.37 -2.56
N LEU A 147 -17.15 -2.11 -2.57
CA LEU A 147 -18.50 -1.78 -2.12
C LEU A 147 -19.57 -2.46 -2.98
N LYS A 148 -19.39 -2.48 -4.30
CA LYS A 148 -20.28 -3.23 -5.21
C LYS A 148 -20.24 -4.73 -4.96
N ALA A 149 -19.08 -5.28 -4.58
CA ALA A 149 -18.96 -6.68 -4.20
C ALA A 149 -19.69 -6.98 -2.88
N LEU A 150 -19.55 -6.09 -1.88
CA LEU A 150 -20.28 -6.15 -0.62
C LEU A 150 -21.81 -6.16 -0.86
N ASP A 151 -22.28 -5.29 -1.74
CA ASP A 151 -23.70 -5.18 -2.14
C ASP A 151 -24.26 -6.47 -2.77
N LYS A 152 -23.40 -7.33 -3.32
CA LYS A 152 -23.77 -8.57 -4.02
C LYS A 152 -23.68 -9.82 -3.13
N LEU A 153 -23.21 -9.71 -1.89
CA LEU A 153 -23.10 -10.87 -1.03
C LEU A 153 -24.49 -11.46 -0.70
N PRO A 154 -24.68 -12.78 -0.70
CA PRO A 154 -26.00 -13.42 -0.52
C PRO A 154 -26.75 -12.95 0.74
N GLN A 155 -26.02 -12.72 1.84
CA GLN A 155 -26.59 -12.24 3.10
C GLN A 155 -27.11 -10.79 3.07
N PHE A 156 -26.78 -10.01 2.03
CA PHE A 156 -27.21 -8.61 1.87
C PHE A 156 -28.14 -8.38 0.68
N VAL A 157 -28.24 -9.34 -0.23
CA VAL A 157 -29.12 -9.27 -1.41
C VAL A 157 -30.52 -9.79 -1.09
N ASN A 158 -30.63 -10.84 -0.27
CA ASN A 158 -31.87 -11.57 -0.07
C ASN A 158 -32.76 -11.06 1.08
N ASP A 159 -32.31 -10.03 1.80
CA ASP A 159 -33.04 -9.44 2.93
C ASP A 159 -33.09 -7.91 2.78
N GLN A 160 -34.31 -7.36 2.66
CA GLN A 160 -34.56 -5.93 2.46
C GLN A 160 -34.06 -5.05 3.62
N PHE A 161 -33.89 -5.61 4.82
CA PHE A 161 -33.43 -4.89 6.01
C PHE A 161 -31.94 -5.06 6.28
N SER A 162 -31.29 -6.04 5.64
CA SER A 162 -29.90 -6.40 5.88
C SER A 162 -28.91 -5.26 5.62
N LYS A 163 -29.17 -4.39 4.64
CA LYS A 163 -28.34 -3.21 4.35
C LYS A 163 -28.45 -2.10 5.40
N GLY A 164 -29.51 -2.09 6.19
CA GLY A 164 -29.65 -1.20 7.35
C GLY A 164 -28.91 -1.69 8.59
N SER A 165 -28.51 -2.98 8.60
CA SER A 165 -27.89 -3.62 9.76
C SER A 165 -26.53 -3.00 10.12
N PHE A 166 -26.20 -3.05 11.42
CA PHE A 166 -24.86 -2.68 11.90
C PHE A 166 -23.76 -3.50 11.21
N ARG A 167 -24.01 -4.79 10.97
CA ARG A 167 -23.07 -5.66 10.25
C ARG A 167 -22.72 -5.10 8.88
N TYR A 168 -23.71 -4.70 8.09
CA TYR A 168 -23.47 -4.09 6.77
C TYR A 168 -22.69 -2.77 6.89
N LYS A 169 -23.09 -1.90 7.83
CA LYS A 169 -22.41 -0.61 8.09
C LYS A 169 -20.94 -0.81 8.44
N TYR A 170 -20.62 -1.71 9.36
CA TYR A 170 -19.24 -2.01 9.74
C TYR A 170 -18.44 -2.60 8.57
N LYS A 171 -19.01 -3.48 7.74
CA LYS A 171 -18.32 -3.96 6.54
C LYS A 171 -18.03 -2.83 5.54
N ARG A 172 -19.00 -1.95 5.32
CA ARG A 172 -18.85 -0.77 4.47
C ARG A 172 -17.76 0.17 4.99
N TRP A 173 -17.79 0.50 6.28
CA TRP A 173 -16.77 1.34 6.91
C TRP A 173 -15.38 0.71 6.84
N GLY A 174 -15.27 -0.61 7.05
CA GLY A 174 -14.00 -1.33 6.89
C GLY A 174 -13.39 -1.13 5.50
N ILE A 175 -14.19 -1.25 4.44
CA ILE A 175 -13.74 -1.01 3.05
C ILE A 175 -13.27 0.44 2.86
N LEU A 176 -14.03 1.41 3.37
CA LEU A 176 -13.72 2.84 3.23
C LEU A 176 -12.43 3.23 3.98
N LEU A 177 -12.30 2.79 5.23
CA LEU A 177 -11.12 3.05 6.05
C LEU A 177 -9.87 2.40 5.45
N ARG A 178 -9.98 1.15 4.98
CA ARG A 178 -8.90 0.49 4.26
C ARG A 178 -8.47 1.25 3.02
N ALA A 179 -9.41 1.71 2.20
CA ALA A 179 -9.10 2.49 1.00
C ALA A 179 -8.35 3.78 1.33
N ARG A 180 -8.77 4.49 2.39
CA ARG A 180 -8.06 5.67 2.91
C ARG A 180 -6.64 5.31 3.35
N TYR A 181 -6.49 4.23 4.13
CA TYR A 181 -5.18 3.78 4.60
C TYR A 181 -4.24 3.43 3.44
N ILE A 182 -4.70 2.66 2.45
CA ILE A 182 -3.92 2.28 1.27
C ILE A 182 -3.52 3.53 0.46
N TYR A 183 -4.42 4.48 0.29
CA TYR A 183 -4.11 5.74 -0.38
C TYR A 183 -2.98 6.50 0.33
N LEU A 184 -3.05 6.64 1.65
CA LEU A 184 -2.00 7.32 2.42
C LEU A 184 -0.66 6.57 2.37
N LYS A 185 -0.69 5.23 2.43
CA LYS A 185 0.52 4.41 2.26
C LYS A 185 1.09 4.54 0.85
N ALA A 186 0.25 4.62 -0.17
CA ALA A 186 0.71 4.79 -1.54
C ALA A 186 1.34 6.18 -1.76
N LEU A 187 0.81 7.24 -1.14
CA LEU A 187 1.46 8.55 -1.15
C LEU A 187 2.89 8.46 -0.59
N GLU A 188 3.07 7.81 0.55
CA GLU A 188 4.41 7.60 1.13
C GLU A 188 5.35 6.83 0.18
N ILE A 189 4.83 5.84 -0.54
CA ILE A 189 5.61 5.08 -1.52
C ILE A 189 6.09 6.00 -2.64
N PHE A 190 5.19 6.79 -3.24
CA PHE A 190 5.55 7.72 -4.32
C PHE A 190 6.42 8.90 -3.87
N GLU A 191 6.39 9.25 -2.59
CA GLU A 191 7.29 10.25 -2.01
C GLU A 191 8.70 9.68 -1.76
N ALA A 192 8.81 8.40 -1.45
CA ALA A 192 10.09 7.75 -1.14
C ALA A 192 10.81 7.18 -2.37
N LEU A 193 10.07 6.75 -3.39
CA LEU A 193 10.63 6.11 -4.56
C LEU A 193 10.90 7.10 -5.70
N THR A 194 11.98 6.86 -6.41
CA THR A 194 12.30 7.60 -7.63
C THR A 194 11.62 6.95 -8.85
N PRO A 195 11.50 7.65 -9.99
CA PRO A 195 11.00 7.04 -11.23
C PRO A 195 11.79 5.80 -11.68
N ASP A 196 13.08 5.71 -11.33
CA ASP A 196 13.93 4.57 -11.65
C ASP A 196 13.63 3.35 -10.75
N ASP A 197 13.17 3.56 -9.52
CA ASP A 197 12.68 2.50 -8.64
C ASP A 197 11.33 1.94 -9.10
N LEU A 198 10.55 2.76 -9.81
CA LEU A 198 9.23 2.43 -10.36
C LEU A 198 9.28 1.95 -11.82
N THR A 199 10.47 1.66 -12.34
CA THR A 199 10.66 1.14 -13.70
C THR A 199 11.46 -0.15 -13.66
N LEU A 200 10.83 -1.25 -14.07
CA LEU A 200 11.53 -2.51 -14.32
C LEU A 200 11.98 -2.56 -15.79
N LYS A 201 13.05 -3.30 -16.07
CA LYS A 201 13.55 -3.52 -17.42
C LYS A 201 13.71 -5.01 -17.69
N LEU A 202 13.20 -5.47 -18.82
CA LEU A 202 13.36 -6.83 -19.30
C LEU A 202 13.24 -6.84 -20.82
N ASN A 203 14.17 -7.49 -21.52
CA ASN A 203 14.24 -7.57 -22.98
C ASN A 203 14.27 -6.19 -23.68
N ASN A 204 14.96 -5.20 -23.09
CA ASN A 204 14.95 -3.80 -23.52
C ASN A 204 13.59 -3.08 -23.43
N GLU A 205 12.54 -3.75 -22.93
CA GLU A 205 11.27 -3.11 -22.63
C GLU A 205 11.24 -2.56 -21.20
N LYS A 206 10.50 -1.47 -21.02
CA LYS A 206 10.25 -0.85 -19.72
C LYS A 206 8.89 -1.26 -19.23
N ILE A 207 8.82 -1.74 -17.99
CA ILE A 207 7.58 -2.05 -17.31
C ILE A 207 7.41 -1.02 -16.18
N GLU A 208 6.40 -0.17 -16.31
CA GLU A 208 6.09 0.88 -15.35
C GLU A 208 5.29 0.32 -14.17
N ILE A 209 5.67 0.72 -12.95
CA ILE A 209 4.89 0.56 -11.73
C ILE A 209 4.25 1.92 -11.40
N ASP A 210 3.02 2.11 -11.84
CA ASP A 210 2.28 3.37 -11.73
C ASP A 210 1.30 3.38 -10.54
N GLU A 211 0.49 4.42 -10.43
CA GLU A 211 -0.51 4.58 -9.36
C GLU A 211 -1.50 3.41 -9.33
N TYR A 212 -1.92 2.93 -10.50
CA TYR A 212 -2.80 1.76 -10.61
C TYR A 212 -2.10 0.53 -10.04
N SER A 213 -0.85 0.30 -10.43
CA SER A 213 -0.06 -0.86 -10.01
C SER A 213 0.05 -0.94 -8.48
N ILE A 214 0.45 0.17 -7.85
CA ILE A 214 0.63 0.24 -6.39
C ILE A 214 -0.70 0.06 -5.66
N ILE A 215 -1.77 0.76 -6.06
CA ILE A 215 -3.07 0.64 -5.41
C ILE A 215 -3.64 -0.77 -5.57
N HIS A 216 -3.63 -1.30 -6.78
CA HIS A 216 -4.23 -2.60 -7.08
C HIS A 216 -3.51 -3.73 -6.34
N VAL A 217 -2.18 -3.80 -6.45
CA VAL A 217 -1.39 -4.84 -5.80
C VAL A 217 -1.49 -4.74 -4.28
N THR A 218 -1.37 -3.53 -3.71
CA THR A 218 -1.47 -3.33 -2.26
C THR A 218 -2.86 -3.71 -1.74
N SER A 219 -3.92 -3.31 -2.43
CA SER A 219 -5.31 -3.58 -2.03
C SER A 219 -5.68 -5.07 -2.15
N ARG A 220 -5.24 -5.75 -3.21
CA ARG A 220 -5.67 -7.13 -3.50
C ARG A 220 -4.77 -8.22 -2.93
N HIS A 221 -3.49 -7.96 -2.76
CA HIS A 221 -2.50 -8.99 -2.45
C HIS A 221 -1.69 -8.73 -1.18
N PHE A 222 -1.79 -7.55 -0.58
CA PHE A 222 -1.16 -7.24 0.71
C PHE A 222 -2.16 -6.96 1.84
N ALA A 223 -3.46 -6.81 1.52
CA ALA A 223 -4.48 -6.44 2.49
C ALA A 223 -5.33 -7.63 2.97
N GLY A 224 -4.84 -8.87 2.86
CA GLY A 224 -5.64 -10.08 3.07
C GLY A 224 -6.30 -10.21 4.43
N ILE A 225 -5.58 -9.85 5.50
CA ILE A 225 -6.12 -9.84 6.88
C ILE A 225 -7.32 -8.88 7.00
N THR A 226 -7.35 -7.83 6.18
CA THR A 226 -8.42 -6.82 6.17
C THR A 226 -9.51 -7.10 5.14
N GLN A 227 -9.35 -8.13 4.30
CA GLN A 227 -10.24 -8.39 3.18
C GLN A 227 -11.45 -9.21 3.61
N GLN A 228 -12.63 -8.63 3.39
CA GLN A 228 -13.88 -9.13 3.98
C GLN A 228 -14.84 -9.75 2.97
N THR A 229 -14.48 -9.74 1.69
CA THR A 229 -15.36 -10.07 0.55
C THR A 229 -14.77 -11.11 -0.40
N GLU A 230 -13.46 -11.34 -0.36
CA GLU A 230 -12.76 -12.27 -1.27
C GLU A 230 -11.83 -13.15 -0.43
N ALA A 231 -12.23 -14.40 -0.21
CA ALA A 231 -11.46 -15.36 0.58
C ALA A 231 -10.48 -16.20 -0.27
N ASP A 232 -10.71 -16.27 -1.59
CA ASP A 232 -9.98 -17.17 -2.50
C ASP A 232 -8.76 -16.51 -3.17
N LYS A 233 -8.23 -15.42 -2.60
CA LYS A 233 -7.08 -14.69 -3.16
C LYS A 233 -5.80 -15.03 -2.42
N SER A 234 -4.69 -15.08 -3.16
CA SER A 234 -3.35 -15.25 -2.59
C SER A 234 -2.78 -13.94 -2.05
N TYR A 235 -2.02 -14.04 -0.96
CA TYR A 235 -1.48 -12.88 -0.26
C TYR A 235 0.03 -12.98 -0.03
N HIS A 236 0.71 -11.84 -0.13
CA HIS A 236 2.12 -11.73 0.24
C HIS A 236 2.24 -11.77 1.77
N VAL A 237 2.59 -12.92 2.33
CA VAL A 237 2.62 -13.06 3.79
C VAL A 237 3.97 -12.59 4.37
N HIS A 238 5.11 -12.84 3.72
CA HIS A 238 6.44 -12.53 4.31
C HIS A 238 7.59 -12.16 3.36
N THR A 239 7.41 -12.20 2.04
CA THR A 239 8.55 -12.17 1.11
C THR A 239 8.78 -10.80 0.45
N PHE A 240 7.69 -10.12 0.11
CA PHE A 240 7.72 -8.78 -0.47
C PHE A 240 7.11 -7.79 0.52
N LEU A 241 7.60 -6.56 0.50
CA LEU A 241 7.02 -5.44 1.23
C LEU A 241 6.38 -4.50 0.21
N PRO A 242 5.12 -4.07 0.40
CA PRO A 242 4.41 -3.29 -0.61
C PRO A 242 5.13 -1.96 -0.91
N TRP A 243 5.80 -1.36 0.08
CA TRP A 243 6.58 -0.14 -0.10
C TRP A 243 7.97 -0.32 -0.72
N GLN A 244 8.41 -1.56 -0.95
CA GLN A 244 9.67 -1.87 -1.62
C GLN A 244 9.45 -2.69 -2.90
N LEU A 245 8.22 -2.75 -3.41
CA LEU A 245 7.88 -3.62 -4.53
C LEU A 245 8.82 -3.43 -5.74
N GLY A 246 8.99 -2.18 -6.19
CA GLY A 246 9.92 -1.83 -7.26
C GLY A 246 11.38 -2.18 -6.94
N PRO A 247 11.96 -1.65 -5.85
CA PRO A 247 13.31 -1.99 -5.40
C PRO A 247 13.59 -3.48 -5.22
N GLN A 248 12.61 -4.29 -4.81
CA GLN A 248 12.75 -5.75 -4.65
C GLN A 248 12.67 -6.49 -5.99
N LEU A 249 11.79 -6.07 -6.91
CA LEU A 249 11.63 -6.72 -8.21
C LEU A 249 12.74 -6.37 -9.19
N LYS A 250 13.24 -5.14 -9.16
CA LYS A 250 14.27 -4.65 -10.08
C LYS A 250 15.52 -5.55 -10.17
N PRO A 251 16.20 -5.93 -9.07
CA PRO A 251 17.37 -6.80 -9.14
C PRO A 251 17.03 -8.20 -9.68
N ILE A 252 15.81 -8.69 -9.46
CA ILE A 252 15.35 -9.96 -10.04
C ILE A 252 15.25 -9.84 -11.56
N PHE A 253 14.60 -8.77 -12.06
CA PHE A 253 14.45 -8.53 -13.49
C PHE A 253 15.79 -8.34 -14.19
N GLU A 254 16.71 -7.57 -13.58
CA GLU A 254 18.07 -7.40 -14.10
C GLU A 254 18.85 -8.72 -14.18
N GLN A 255 18.65 -9.64 -13.23
CA GLN A 255 19.27 -10.96 -13.27
C GLN A 255 18.67 -11.82 -14.37
N ILE A 256 17.35 -11.82 -14.54
CA ILE A 256 16.66 -12.53 -15.63
C ILE A 256 17.17 -12.02 -16.99
N ASP A 257 17.21 -10.70 -17.18
CA ASP A 257 17.61 -10.06 -18.44
C ASP A 257 19.04 -10.43 -18.85
N LYS A 258 19.98 -10.48 -17.87
CA LYS A 258 21.37 -10.90 -18.10
C LYS A 258 21.52 -12.33 -18.63
N THR A 259 20.55 -13.22 -18.41
CA THR A 259 20.62 -14.59 -18.92
C THR A 259 20.40 -14.67 -20.43
N GLY A 260 19.67 -13.71 -21.01
CA GLY A 260 19.21 -13.74 -22.39
C GLY A 260 18.18 -14.84 -22.71
N LEU A 261 17.85 -15.71 -21.75
CA LEU A 261 16.91 -16.83 -21.95
C LEU A 261 15.45 -16.36 -22.06
N PHE A 262 15.14 -15.16 -21.56
CA PHE A 262 13.80 -14.59 -21.60
C PHE A 262 13.49 -13.84 -22.90
N LYS A 263 14.45 -13.70 -23.84
CA LYS A 263 14.37 -12.80 -25.00
C LYS A 263 13.13 -13.01 -25.88
N ASP A 264 12.72 -14.27 -26.05
CA ASP A 264 11.57 -14.65 -26.90
C ASP A 264 10.33 -15.04 -26.09
N GLN A 265 10.33 -14.78 -24.78
CA GLN A 265 9.20 -15.06 -23.90
C GLN A 265 8.22 -13.88 -23.89
N SER A 266 6.94 -14.19 -23.66
CA SER A 266 5.93 -13.14 -23.45
C SER A 266 6.20 -12.37 -22.17
N LEU A 267 6.10 -11.04 -22.23
CA LEU A 267 6.15 -10.17 -21.06
C LEU A 267 4.79 -10.02 -20.37
N ASP A 268 3.69 -10.51 -20.98
CA ASP A 268 2.34 -10.38 -20.40
C ASP A 268 2.20 -11.20 -19.11
N LYS A 269 2.89 -12.34 -19.03
CA LYS A 269 2.92 -13.23 -17.87
C LYS A 269 4.36 -13.65 -17.59
N ILE A 270 4.95 -13.09 -16.54
CA ILE A 270 6.29 -13.42 -16.08
C ILE A 270 6.15 -14.22 -14.79
N ALA A 271 6.76 -15.40 -14.75
CA ALA A 271 6.70 -16.30 -13.61
C ALA A 271 8.07 -16.45 -12.98
N ILE A 272 8.15 -16.21 -11.67
CA ILE A 272 9.39 -16.31 -10.90
C ILE A 272 9.17 -17.22 -9.69
N GLN A 273 10.25 -17.78 -9.17
CA GLN A 273 10.28 -18.37 -7.84
C GLN A 273 11.23 -17.55 -6.98
N PHE A 274 10.75 -17.10 -5.82
CA PHE A 274 11.55 -16.34 -4.87
C PHE A 274 11.40 -16.91 -3.47
N LYS A 275 12.53 -17.27 -2.84
CA LYS A 275 12.60 -17.95 -1.53
C LYS A 275 11.66 -19.15 -1.45
N GLY A 276 11.65 -19.96 -2.51
CA GLY A 276 10.82 -21.18 -2.62
C GLY A 276 9.33 -20.94 -2.86
N THR A 277 8.88 -19.69 -2.97
CA THR A 277 7.49 -19.35 -3.31
C THR A 277 7.39 -19.00 -4.79
N ASP A 278 6.43 -19.59 -5.49
CA ASP A 278 6.15 -19.29 -6.91
C ASP A 278 5.27 -18.03 -7.00
N TYR A 279 5.60 -17.12 -7.92
CA TYR A 279 4.90 -15.86 -8.14
C TYR A 279 4.56 -15.65 -9.60
N LEU A 280 3.46 -14.94 -9.83
CA LEU A 280 3.07 -14.45 -11.15
C LEU A 280 3.03 -12.93 -11.16
N ILE A 281 3.67 -12.38 -12.19
CA ILE A 281 3.71 -10.98 -12.51
C ILE A 281 2.99 -10.83 -13.85
N TRP A 282 1.86 -10.14 -13.83
CA TRP A 282 1.11 -9.84 -15.04
C TRP A 282 1.41 -8.42 -15.48
N THR A 283 1.75 -8.25 -16.75
CA THR A 283 1.94 -6.93 -17.33
C THR A 283 1.06 -6.76 -18.56
N LYS A 284 0.81 -5.52 -18.95
CA LYS A 284 0.03 -5.23 -20.15
C LYS A 284 0.50 -3.95 -20.81
N GLU A 285 0.49 -3.94 -22.13
CA GLU A 285 0.68 -2.73 -22.91
C GLU A 285 -0.52 -1.79 -22.76
N ARG A 286 -0.21 -0.51 -22.54
CA ARG A 286 -1.16 0.58 -22.40
C ARG A 286 -0.73 1.73 -23.29
N GLU A 287 -1.73 2.36 -23.88
CA GLU A 287 -1.54 3.58 -24.64
C GLU A 287 -1.43 4.74 -23.66
N LYS A 288 -0.31 5.46 -23.72
CA LYS A 288 -0.02 6.62 -22.90
C LYS A 288 0.02 7.85 -23.79
N PHE A 289 -0.66 8.91 -23.37
CA PHE A 289 -0.59 10.20 -24.05
C PHE A 289 0.45 11.07 -23.34
N GLU A 290 1.59 11.26 -23.99
CA GLU A 290 2.64 12.14 -23.51
C GLU A 290 2.44 13.54 -24.09
N LYS A 291 2.33 14.53 -23.20
CA LYS A 291 2.14 15.93 -23.58
C LYS A 291 3.30 16.37 -24.49
N GLY A 292 2.99 16.70 -25.74
CA GLY A 292 3.97 17.13 -26.75
C GLY A 292 4.66 16.02 -27.54
N LYS A 293 4.44 14.73 -27.22
CA LYS A 293 5.01 13.59 -27.96
C LYS A 293 3.97 12.68 -28.61
N GLY A 294 2.69 12.88 -28.31
CA GLY A 294 1.60 12.09 -28.86
C GLY A 294 1.41 10.79 -28.11
N LYS A 295 0.97 9.76 -28.82
CA LYS A 295 0.62 8.45 -28.27
C LYS A 295 1.87 7.56 -28.23
N SER A 296 2.29 7.14 -27.04
CA SER A 296 3.32 6.12 -26.81
C SER A 296 2.70 4.83 -26.29
N ILE A 297 3.32 3.69 -26.57
CA ILE A 297 2.97 2.41 -25.93
C ILE A 297 3.91 2.23 -24.75
N ALA A 298 3.34 2.03 -23.56
CA ALA A 298 4.09 1.72 -22.35
C ALA A 298 3.54 0.43 -21.75
N ARG A 299 4.41 -0.47 -21.28
CA ARG A 299 4.02 -1.69 -20.58
C ARG A 299 3.90 -1.37 -19.10
N ARG A 300 2.82 -1.81 -18.47
CA ARG A 300 2.49 -1.53 -17.06
C ARG A 300 2.36 -2.83 -16.28
N LEU A 301 2.80 -2.83 -15.03
CA LEU A 301 2.50 -3.89 -14.07
C LEU A 301 1.00 -3.90 -13.72
N GLU A 302 0.28 -4.96 -14.07
CA GLU A 302 -1.16 -5.05 -13.78
C GLU A 302 -1.43 -5.71 -12.43
N THR A 303 -0.73 -6.81 -12.11
CA THR A 303 -0.84 -7.46 -10.81
C THR A 303 0.38 -8.32 -10.50
N PHE A 304 0.59 -8.60 -9.21
CA PHE A 304 1.68 -9.40 -8.68
C PHE A 304 1.24 -10.17 -7.44
N TYR A 305 1.27 -11.51 -7.48
CA TYR A 305 0.77 -12.35 -6.41
C TYR A 305 1.52 -13.69 -6.29
N PRO A 306 1.57 -14.28 -5.08
CA PRO A 306 2.05 -15.65 -4.91
C PRO A 306 1.04 -16.65 -5.47
N VAL A 307 1.52 -17.72 -6.09
CA VAL A 307 0.66 -18.78 -6.64
C VAL A 307 0.38 -19.81 -5.55
N GLU A 308 -0.83 -19.79 -5.01
CA GLU A 308 -1.30 -20.77 -4.02
C GLU A 308 -2.20 -21.84 -4.65
N ASP A 309 -2.81 -21.55 -5.81
CA ASP A 309 -3.69 -22.48 -6.50
C ASP A 309 -2.91 -23.68 -7.09
N ALA A 310 -3.31 -24.89 -6.70
CA ALA A 310 -2.63 -26.12 -7.08
C ALA A 310 -2.71 -26.40 -8.59
N VAL A 311 -3.78 -25.96 -9.26
CA VAL A 311 -3.96 -26.17 -10.71
C VAL A 311 -3.03 -25.25 -11.48
N GLU A 312 -2.93 -23.98 -11.09
CA GLU A 312 -2.01 -23.02 -11.69
C GLU A 312 -0.54 -23.41 -11.44
N LEU A 313 -0.19 -23.87 -10.23
CA LEU A 313 1.13 -24.40 -9.92
C LEU A 313 1.49 -25.60 -10.81
N LYS A 314 0.56 -26.54 -10.99
CA LYS A 314 0.79 -27.72 -11.84
C LYS A 314 1.03 -27.31 -13.28
N LYS A 315 0.21 -26.38 -13.80
CA LYS A 315 0.36 -25.84 -15.15
C LYS A 315 1.69 -25.13 -15.35
N LEU A 316 2.10 -24.30 -14.38
CA LEU A 316 3.38 -23.60 -14.43
C LEU A 316 4.56 -24.58 -14.48
N LYS A 317 4.49 -25.67 -13.72
CA LYS A 317 5.54 -26.70 -13.67
C LYS A 317 5.52 -27.66 -14.86
N SER A 318 4.39 -27.83 -15.55
CA SER A 318 4.30 -28.68 -16.75
C SER A 318 4.72 -27.96 -18.02
N ASP A 319 4.40 -26.66 -18.12
CA ASP A 319 4.50 -25.90 -19.37
C ASP A 319 5.82 -25.10 -19.45
N SER A 320 6.63 -25.12 -18.40
CA SER A 320 7.83 -24.29 -18.31
C SER A 320 8.98 -25.00 -17.58
N THR A 321 10.20 -24.61 -17.93
CA THR A 321 11.42 -25.03 -17.28
C THR A 321 11.81 -23.99 -16.23
N LEU A 322 12.21 -24.44 -15.04
CA LEU A 322 12.72 -23.57 -13.99
C LEU A 322 14.23 -23.35 -14.15
N TYR A 323 14.65 -22.12 -14.35
CA TYR A 323 16.06 -21.73 -14.39
C TYR A 323 16.47 -21.08 -13.07
N LYS A 324 17.49 -21.63 -12.41
CA LYS A 324 18.03 -21.11 -11.15
C LYS A 324 18.97 -19.93 -11.41
N LEU A 325 18.64 -18.74 -10.90
CA LEU A 325 19.51 -17.56 -10.96
C LEU A 325 20.50 -17.56 -9.80
N ASN A 326 20.00 -17.86 -8.60
CA ASN A 326 20.78 -17.94 -7.36
C ASN A 326 20.04 -18.83 -6.34
N ASP A 327 20.50 -18.90 -5.10
CA ASP A 327 19.92 -19.77 -4.07
C ASP A 327 18.49 -19.40 -3.67
N GLU A 328 18.09 -18.14 -3.83
CA GLU A 328 16.77 -17.63 -3.49
C GLU A 328 15.88 -17.41 -4.71
N THR A 329 16.45 -17.15 -5.89
CA THR A 329 15.69 -16.72 -7.07
C THR A 329 15.84 -17.69 -8.23
N SER A 330 14.72 -18.05 -8.84
CA SER A 330 14.63 -18.75 -10.11
C SER A 330 13.54 -18.11 -10.99
N PHE A 331 13.53 -18.39 -12.29
CA PHE A 331 12.43 -17.98 -13.17
C PHE A 331 12.00 -19.11 -14.09
N TYR A 332 10.74 -19.06 -14.49
CA TYR A 332 10.15 -20.02 -15.41
C TYR A 332 10.26 -19.48 -16.84
N TYR A 333 10.69 -20.33 -17.76
CA TYR A 333 10.72 -20.02 -19.19
C TYR A 333 10.29 -21.22 -20.01
N THR A 334 9.73 -20.98 -21.20
CA THR A 334 9.38 -22.03 -22.14
C THR A 334 10.50 -22.15 -23.18
N PRO A 335 11.24 -23.27 -23.27
CA PRO A 335 12.25 -23.43 -24.30
C PRO A 335 11.61 -23.25 -25.68
N THR A 336 12.13 -22.33 -26.48
CA THR A 336 11.80 -22.29 -27.90
C THR A 336 12.45 -23.51 -28.54
N ASN A 337 11.64 -24.43 -29.07
CA ASN A 337 12.17 -25.51 -29.89
C ASN A 337 12.83 -24.87 -31.11
N SER A 338 14.17 -24.86 -31.13
CA SER A 338 14.96 -24.49 -32.30
C SER A 338 14.63 -25.50 -33.40
N ASN A 339 13.76 -25.11 -34.34
CA ASN A 339 13.63 -25.80 -35.63
C ASN A 339 14.80 -25.46 -36.54
#